data_AF-A0A432UUZ5-F1
#
_entry.id   AF-A0A432UUZ5-F1
#
_cell.length_a   1.000
_cell.length_b   1.000
_cell.length_c   1.000
_cell.angle_alpha   90.00
_cell.angle_beta   90.00
_cell.angle_gamma   90.00
#
_symmetry.space_group_name_H-M   'P 1'
#
loop_
_entity.id
_entity.type
_entity.pdbx_description
1 polymer ?
#
loop_
_entity_poly.entity_id
_entity_poly.type
_entity_poly.pdbx_seq_one_letter_code
_entity_poly.pdbx_strand_id
1 'polypeptide(L)'
;MKPNTSQRKFVLILGVILLSQPLWAGSCNMEQIDQFLQRGFTHEQVVKLCGNPQTSEPSPPQKNPGSSTNIPTQEPVTQPNSGVNKDTFYLQTVIDADKVEVTPEAIIYWRDKCYAYGTEGFTGFRPEACVNMRTTIKRKGLEVVRAAKAIIMIREQEMIVSGDIKQDILNPEKLKPKTLKSFNADYPSSLTEINIPVKKGIDPVKVAETLKRLAVN
;
A
#
# COMPACT_ATOMS: atom_id res chain seq x y z
N MET A 1 30.74 -37.04 62.83
CA MET A 1 31.81 -36.85 61.83
C MET A 1 31.55 -35.56 61.06
N LYS A 2 32.39 -34.54 61.24
CA LYS A 2 32.69 -33.52 60.21
C LYS A 2 33.88 -34.08 59.40
N PRO A 3 33.90 -33.92 58.07
CA PRO A 3 34.44 -32.71 57.44
C PRO A 3 33.51 -32.20 56.31
N ASN A 4 33.36 -30.91 56.03
CA ASN A 4 34.34 -29.89 55.63
C ASN A 4 34.89 -30.09 54.21
N THR A 5 34.33 -29.37 53.24
CA THR A 5 34.95 -28.91 51.97
C THR A 5 33.81 -28.31 51.14
N SER A 6 33.92 -27.19 50.43
CA SER A 6 34.98 -26.20 50.30
C SER A 6 34.31 -25.03 49.58
N GLN A 7 34.65 -23.82 50.00
CA GLN A 7 34.38 -22.62 49.22
C GLN A 7 34.89 -22.80 47.78
N ARG A 8 34.12 -22.27 46.82
CA ARG A 8 34.70 -21.59 45.66
C ARG A 8 33.70 -20.56 45.12
N LYS A 9 33.92 -19.32 45.57
CA LYS A 9 33.54 -18.12 44.84
C LYS A 9 34.17 -18.21 43.44
N PHE A 10 33.36 -18.20 42.40
CA PHE A 10 33.82 -17.85 41.06
C PHE A 10 33.23 -16.49 40.71
N VAL A 11 33.95 -15.46 41.15
CA VAL A 11 33.92 -14.14 40.52
C VAL A 11 34.72 -14.31 39.23
N LEU A 12 34.04 -14.28 38.08
CA LEU A 12 34.67 -14.05 36.79
C LEU A 12 34.29 -12.63 36.35
N ILE A 13 35.12 -11.69 36.79
CA ILE A 13 35.38 -10.45 36.07
C ILE A 13 36.29 -10.84 34.91
N LEU A 14 35.82 -10.74 33.67
CA LEU A 14 36.64 -10.40 32.51
C LEU A 14 35.76 -10.21 31.27
N GLY A 15 36.00 -9.12 30.55
CA GLY A 15 35.46 -8.95 29.20
C GLY A 15 34.76 -7.62 28.93
N VAL A 16 35.32 -6.50 29.39
CA VAL A 16 35.11 -5.22 28.69
C VAL A 16 35.72 -5.38 27.29
N ILE A 17 34.92 -5.85 26.34
CA ILE A 17 35.25 -5.74 24.93
C ILE A 17 34.69 -4.39 24.46
N LEU A 18 35.59 -3.42 24.42
CA LEU A 18 35.54 -2.27 23.53
C LEU A 18 35.32 -2.79 22.10
N LEU A 19 34.07 -2.93 21.67
CA LEU A 19 33.74 -2.97 20.26
C LEU A 19 33.68 -1.53 19.78
N SER A 20 34.80 -1.11 19.19
CA SER A 20 34.91 -0.03 18.21
C SER A 20 33.63 0.09 17.39
N GLN A 21 32.77 1.06 17.74
CA GLN A 21 31.64 1.41 16.91
C GLN A 21 32.19 2.12 15.67
N PRO A 22 31.98 1.60 14.45
CA PRO A 22 32.17 2.45 13.30
C PRO A 22 31.12 3.55 13.38
N LEU A 23 31.58 4.79 13.39
CA LEU A 23 30.78 5.99 13.19
C LEU A 23 30.10 5.88 11.82
N TRP A 24 28.89 5.32 11.78
CA TRP A 24 28.03 5.36 10.61
C TRP A 24 26.96 6.43 10.84
N ALA A 25 27.40 7.68 10.70
CA ALA A 25 26.53 8.75 10.28
C ALA A 25 26.32 8.60 8.76
N GLY A 26 25.21 8.02 8.36
CA GLY A 26 24.86 7.84 6.95
C GLY A 26 23.71 6.85 6.82
N SER A 27 22.67 7.25 6.09
CA SER A 27 21.45 6.50 5.78
C SER A 27 21.67 4.98 5.71
N CYS A 28 20.94 4.22 6.53
CA CYS A 28 20.97 2.76 6.47
C CYS A 28 20.54 2.27 5.07
N ASN A 29 21.37 1.41 4.46
CA ASN A 29 20.99 0.73 3.22
C ASN A 29 20.12 -0.50 3.52
N MET A 30 19.41 -1.00 2.51
CA MET A 30 18.41 -2.07 2.66
C MET A 30 19.01 -3.37 3.23
N GLU A 31 20.27 -3.67 2.92
CA GLU A 31 20.99 -4.84 3.44
C GLU A 31 21.28 -4.74 4.94
N GLN A 32 21.48 -3.51 5.46
CA GLN A 32 21.71 -3.28 6.88
C GLN A 32 20.42 -3.47 7.68
N ILE A 33 19.29 -3.01 7.12
CA ILE A 33 17.96 -3.20 7.70
C ILE A 33 17.64 -4.69 7.84
N ASP A 34 17.88 -5.48 6.79
CA ASP A 34 17.63 -6.92 6.82
C ASP A 34 18.52 -7.62 7.85
N GLN A 35 19.79 -7.20 7.96
CA GLN A 35 20.69 -7.74 8.97
C GLN A 35 20.25 -7.45 10.42
N PHE A 36 19.64 -6.30 10.69
CA PHE A 36 19.09 -5.99 12.01
C PHE A 36 17.83 -6.81 12.31
N LEU A 37 16.95 -6.98 11.34
CA LEU A 37 15.75 -7.82 11.50
C LEU A 37 16.12 -9.28 11.73
N GLN A 38 17.12 -9.80 11.01
CA GLN A 38 17.64 -11.17 11.22
C GLN A 38 18.27 -11.37 12.61
N ARG A 39 18.81 -10.30 13.22
CA ARG A 39 19.32 -10.33 14.60
C ARG A 39 18.24 -10.18 15.67
N GLY A 40 16.97 -10.14 15.28
CA GLY A 40 15.82 -10.09 16.19
C GLY A 40 15.46 -8.68 16.68
N PHE A 41 16.00 -7.63 16.06
CA PHE A 41 15.57 -6.26 16.36
C PHE A 41 14.17 -6.00 15.80
N THR A 42 13.35 -5.28 16.55
CA THR A 42 12.02 -4.87 16.08
C THR A 42 12.13 -3.71 15.10
N HIS A 43 11.15 -3.57 14.22
CA HIS A 43 11.12 -2.51 13.21
C HIS A 43 11.31 -1.11 13.83
N GLU A 44 10.72 -0.86 15.01
CA GLU A 44 10.86 0.41 15.74
C GLU A 44 12.29 0.68 16.23
N GLN A 45 13.03 -0.37 16.60
CA GLN A 45 14.43 -0.25 17.02
C GLN A 45 15.33 0.06 15.83
N VAL A 46 15.07 -0.56 14.67
CA VAL A 46 15.80 -0.29 13.42
C VAL A 46 15.59 1.15 12.96
N VAL A 47 14.36 1.67 13.04
CA VAL A 47 14.07 3.08 12.71
C VAL A 47 14.80 4.05 13.65
N LYS A 48 14.92 3.74 14.95
CA LYS A 48 15.68 4.59 15.89
C LYS A 48 17.18 4.58 15.62
N LEU A 49 17.73 3.44 15.18
CA LEU A 49 19.15 3.30 14.83
C LEU A 49 19.48 4.00 13.51
N CYS A 50 18.56 3.93 12.54
CA CYS A 50 18.75 4.46 11.20
C CYS A 50 18.21 5.90 11.01
N GLY A 51 17.43 6.40 11.97
CA GLY A 51 16.61 7.61 11.83
C GLY A 51 17.08 8.83 12.60
N ASN A 52 18.27 8.82 13.20
CA ASN A 52 18.79 9.98 13.94
C ASN A 52 20.08 10.53 13.30
N PRO A 53 20.01 11.52 12.39
CA PRO A 53 21.10 12.48 12.27
C PRO A 53 21.09 13.31 13.56
N GLN A 54 22.07 13.11 14.44
CA GLN A 54 22.19 13.92 15.66
C GLN A 54 22.25 15.40 15.31
N THR A 55 21.22 16.12 15.75
CA THR A 55 21.15 17.57 15.92
C THR A 55 22.40 18.04 16.66
N SER A 56 23.23 18.86 16.01
CA SER A 56 24.34 19.56 16.67
C SER A 56 23.89 20.98 17.04
N GLU A 57 24.07 21.33 18.31
CA GLU A 57 23.89 22.66 18.90
C GLU A 57 24.82 23.73 18.29
N PRO A 58 24.54 25.04 18.48
CA PRO A 58 25.15 26.14 17.73
C PRO A 58 26.31 26.84 18.46
N SER A 59 27.35 27.26 17.72
CA SER A 59 28.27 28.43 17.95
C SER A 59 29.48 28.39 16.99
N PRO A 60 30.27 29.47 16.77
CA PRO A 60 29.99 30.79 16.18
C PRO A 60 30.91 31.05 14.92
N PRO A 61 30.93 32.25 14.28
CA PRO A 61 31.34 32.40 12.87
C PRO A 61 32.84 32.65 12.67
N GLN A 62 33.42 32.06 11.63
CA GLN A 62 34.77 32.40 11.15
C GLN A 62 34.80 32.56 9.63
N LYS A 63 35.70 33.44 9.20
CA LYS A 63 35.63 34.36 8.06
C LYS A 63 36.51 33.89 6.89
N ASN A 64 35.97 33.96 5.67
CA ASN A 64 36.62 34.18 4.35
C ASN A 64 37.55 33.08 3.75
N PRO A 65 37.95 33.17 2.46
CA PRO A 65 37.17 33.47 1.24
C PRO A 65 37.55 32.57 0.03
N GLY A 66 36.68 32.51 -0.99
CA GLY A 66 37.10 32.32 -2.39
C GLY A 66 37.25 30.90 -2.91
N SER A 67 36.33 30.48 -3.77
CA SER A 67 36.69 30.11 -5.15
C SER A 67 35.42 29.94 -5.98
N SER A 68 35.28 30.74 -7.03
CA SER A 68 34.24 30.62 -8.03
C SER A 68 34.53 29.41 -8.91
N THR A 69 33.64 28.41 -8.88
CA THR A 69 33.46 27.50 -10.01
C THR A 69 31.96 27.34 -10.24
N ASN A 70 31.50 27.85 -11.38
CA ASN A 70 30.16 27.66 -11.90
C ASN A 70 29.84 26.16 -11.99
N ILE A 71 28.83 25.69 -11.27
CA ILE A 71 28.21 24.39 -11.45
C ILE A 71 26.75 24.64 -11.86
N PRO A 72 26.23 23.97 -12.90
CA PRO A 72 24.92 24.29 -13.48
C PRO A 72 23.80 24.07 -12.47
N THR A 73 22.88 25.01 -12.42
CA THR A 73 21.59 24.94 -11.74
C THR A 73 20.85 23.67 -12.16
N GLN A 74 20.97 22.61 -11.36
CA GLN A 74 19.98 21.56 -11.31
C GLN A 74 18.82 22.09 -10.50
N GLU A 75 17.68 22.23 -11.16
CA GLU A 75 16.37 22.43 -10.54
C GLU A 75 16.22 21.50 -9.32
N PRO A 76 15.59 21.95 -8.23
CA PRO A 76 15.33 21.06 -7.12
C PRO A 76 14.36 19.99 -7.61
N VAL A 77 14.92 18.80 -7.91
CA VAL A 77 14.15 17.56 -7.97
C VAL A 77 13.44 17.49 -6.64
N THR A 78 12.14 17.78 -6.70
CA THR A 78 11.23 17.63 -5.57
C THR A 78 11.31 16.15 -5.22
N GLN A 79 12.11 15.82 -4.21
CA GLN A 79 12.03 14.52 -3.56
C GLN A 79 10.57 14.36 -3.15
N PRO A 80 9.84 13.35 -3.66
CA PRO A 80 8.50 13.11 -3.16
C PRO A 80 8.68 12.77 -1.69
N ASN A 81 8.03 13.56 -0.83
CA ASN A 81 7.82 13.26 0.58
C ASN A 81 7.63 11.76 0.74
N SER A 82 8.65 11.06 1.22
CA SER A 82 8.65 9.62 1.47
C SER A 82 7.89 9.30 2.76
N GLY A 83 6.77 10.01 2.97
CA GLY A 83 5.70 9.57 3.84
C GLY A 83 4.70 8.85 2.96
N VAL A 84 4.68 7.51 3.03
CA VAL A 84 3.61 6.71 2.42
C VAL A 84 2.27 7.32 2.86
N ASN A 85 1.50 7.84 1.91
CA ASN A 85 0.18 8.37 2.21
C ASN A 85 -0.67 7.22 2.74
N LYS A 86 -0.96 7.25 4.05
CA LYS A 86 -1.65 6.18 4.77
C LYS A 86 -3.00 5.86 4.15
N ASP A 87 -3.69 6.85 3.59
CA ASP A 87 -5.00 6.69 2.95
C ASP A 87 -4.87 5.95 1.61
N THR A 88 -3.88 6.32 0.80
CA THR A 88 -3.54 5.64 -0.46
C THR A 88 -3.20 4.17 -0.20
N PHE A 89 -2.30 3.91 0.77
CA PHE A 89 -1.90 2.56 1.13
C PHE A 89 -3.08 1.75 1.68
N TYR A 90 -3.90 2.35 2.55
CA TYR A 90 -5.10 1.70 3.06
C TYR A 90 -6.02 1.24 1.93
N LEU A 91 -6.35 2.11 0.96
CA LEU A 91 -7.20 1.74 -0.18
C LEU A 91 -6.61 0.60 -1.01
N GLN A 92 -5.30 0.61 -1.24
CA GLN A 92 -4.61 -0.49 -1.95
C GLN A 92 -4.76 -1.83 -1.23
N THR A 93 -4.86 -1.83 0.10
CA THR A 93 -5.00 -3.07 0.88
C THR A 93 -6.42 -3.60 1.00
N VAL A 94 -7.43 -2.71 1.00
CA VAL A 94 -8.82 -3.09 1.33
C VAL A 94 -9.73 -3.32 0.13
N ILE A 95 -9.40 -2.77 -1.03
CA ILE A 95 -10.13 -3.05 -2.27
C ILE A 95 -9.84 -4.50 -2.70
N ASP A 96 -10.89 -5.25 -3.02
CA ASP A 96 -10.83 -6.64 -3.47
C ASP A 96 -10.60 -6.70 -4.98
N ALA A 97 -9.33 -6.63 -5.35
CA ALA A 97 -8.83 -6.60 -6.72
C ALA A 97 -7.41 -7.19 -6.79
N ASP A 98 -7.00 -7.64 -7.97
CA ASP A 98 -5.68 -8.23 -8.21
C ASP A 98 -4.57 -7.19 -8.10
N LYS A 99 -4.89 -5.96 -8.53
CA LYS A 99 -4.02 -4.80 -8.46
C LYS A 99 -4.86 -3.55 -8.18
N VAL A 100 -4.29 -2.65 -7.37
CA VAL A 100 -4.90 -1.36 -7.04
C VAL A 100 -3.83 -0.28 -7.12
N GLU A 101 -4.11 0.78 -7.87
CA GLU A 101 -3.30 1.98 -7.95
C GLU A 101 -4.15 3.18 -7.50
N VAL A 102 -3.57 4.03 -6.67
CA VAL A 102 -4.24 5.25 -6.19
C VAL A 102 -3.29 6.40 -6.49
N THR A 103 -3.66 7.21 -7.47
CA THR A 103 -2.91 8.40 -7.90
C THR A 103 -3.58 9.67 -7.34
N PRO A 104 -2.96 10.85 -7.50
CA PRO A 104 -3.63 12.12 -7.20
C PRO A 104 -4.96 12.31 -7.96
N GLU A 105 -5.07 11.76 -9.16
CA GLU A 105 -6.19 12.00 -10.08
C GLU A 105 -7.25 10.91 -10.03
N ALA A 106 -6.87 9.66 -9.74
CA ALA A 106 -7.76 8.51 -9.89
C ALA A 106 -7.46 7.35 -8.93
N ILE A 107 -8.47 6.52 -8.75
CA ILE A 107 -8.36 5.18 -8.16
C ILE A 107 -8.56 4.19 -9.30
N ILE A 108 -7.59 3.31 -9.51
CA ILE A 108 -7.58 2.35 -10.61
C ILE A 108 -7.43 0.96 -10.02
N TYR A 109 -8.26 0.01 -10.46
CA TYR A 109 -8.11 -1.38 -10.03
C TYR A 109 -8.39 -2.35 -11.16
N TRP A 110 -7.77 -3.53 -11.06
CA TRP A 110 -7.87 -4.63 -12.01
C TRP A 110 -8.52 -5.82 -11.33
N ARG A 111 -9.53 -6.38 -11.99
CA ARG A 111 -10.21 -7.56 -11.46
C ARG A 111 -10.72 -8.43 -12.59
N ASP A 112 -10.64 -9.73 -12.39
CA ASP A 112 -11.36 -10.69 -13.22
C ASP A 112 -12.88 -10.53 -13.07
N LYS A 113 -13.55 -10.40 -14.20
CA LYS A 113 -15.01 -10.42 -14.32
C LYS A 113 -15.42 -11.57 -15.19
N CYS A 114 -16.14 -12.48 -14.57
CA CYS A 114 -16.66 -13.65 -15.23
C CYS A 114 -18.12 -13.44 -15.62
N TYR A 115 -18.44 -13.87 -16.84
CA TYR A 115 -19.74 -13.69 -17.46
C TYR A 115 -20.26 -15.04 -17.93
N ALA A 116 -21.39 -15.45 -17.36
CA ALA A 116 -22.09 -16.65 -17.78
C ALA A 116 -22.88 -16.34 -19.07
N TYR A 117 -22.70 -17.12 -20.12
CA TYR A 117 -23.31 -16.89 -21.42
C TYR A 117 -23.98 -18.14 -21.98
N GLY A 118 -24.86 -17.96 -22.96
CA GLY A 118 -25.59 -19.06 -23.59
C GLY A 118 -26.67 -19.68 -22.70
N THR A 119 -27.23 -20.79 -23.16
CA THR A 119 -28.24 -21.55 -22.42
C THR A 119 -27.60 -22.48 -21.42
N GLU A 120 -28.31 -22.74 -20.34
CA GLU A 120 -27.95 -23.77 -19.37
C GLU A 120 -27.98 -25.16 -20.03
N GLY A 121 -26.95 -25.96 -19.80
CA GLY A 121 -26.87 -27.33 -20.31
C GLY A 121 -27.75 -28.30 -19.53
N PHE A 122 -27.85 -29.55 -20.00
CA PHE A 122 -28.61 -30.61 -19.33
C PHE A 122 -28.15 -30.89 -17.88
N THR A 123 -26.90 -30.59 -17.58
CA THR A 123 -26.30 -30.72 -16.24
C THR A 123 -26.58 -29.53 -15.31
N GLY A 124 -27.31 -28.52 -15.77
CA GLY A 124 -27.56 -27.29 -15.01
C GLY A 124 -26.41 -26.27 -15.06
N PHE A 125 -25.33 -26.57 -15.80
CA PHE A 125 -24.19 -25.65 -15.91
C PHE A 125 -24.34 -24.74 -17.13
N ARG A 126 -24.11 -23.44 -16.90
CA ARG A 126 -23.98 -22.44 -17.97
C ARG A 126 -22.49 -22.16 -18.21
N PRO A 127 -22.02 -22.12 -19.47
CA PRO A 127 -20.62 -21.80 -19.73
C PRO A 127 -20.31 -20.36 -19.30
N GLU A 128 -19.11 -20.18 -18.76
CA GLU A 128 -18.63 -18.92 -18.21
C GLU A 128 -17.30 -18.55 -18.86
N ALA A 129 -17.07 -17.26 -19.09
CA ALA A 129 -15.78 -16.74 -19.54
C ALA A 129 -15.39 -15.53 -18.69
N CYS A 130 -14.13 -15.50 -18.25
CA CYS A 130 -13.58 -14.43 -17.43
C CYS A 130 -12.66 -13.53 -18.26
N VAL A 131 -12.89 -12.22 -18.15
CA VAL A 131 -12.04 -11.17 -18.69
C VAL A 131 -11.42 -10.37 -17.56
N ASN A 132 -10.23 -9.82 -17.79
CA ASN A 132 -9.62 -8.90 -16.86
C ASN A 132 -10.12 -7.49 -17.18
N MET A 133 -10.74 -6.86 -16.19
CA MET A 133 -11.35 -5.55 -16.32
C MET A 133 -10.57 -4.53 -15.51
N ARG A 134 -10.14 -3.45 -16.16
CA ARG A 134 -9.57 -2.27 -15.51
C ARG A 134 -10.70 -1.29 -15.26
N THR A 135 -10.92 -0.92 -14.00
CA THR A 135 -11.81 0.19 -13.65
C THR A 135 -10.98 1.39 -13.24
N THR A 136 -11.30 2.56 -13.78
CA THR A 136 -10.71 3.85 -13.42
C THR A 136 -11.80 4.74 -12.88
N ILE A 137 -11.63 5.23 -11.65
CA ILE A 137 -12.55 6.15 -10.99
C ILE A 137 -11.80 7.45 -10.76
N LYS A 138 -12.20 8.55 -11.39
CA LYS A 138 -11.58 9.85 -11.12
C LYS A 138 -11.92 10.29 -9.70
N ARG A 139 -10.91 10.82 -8.98
CA ARG A 139 -11.09 11.37 -7.63
C ARG A 139 -11.86 12.68 -7.64
N LYS A 140 -11.65 13.50 -8.68
CA LYS A 140 -12.42 14.73 -8.88
C LYS A 140 -13.89 14.39 -9.17
N GLY A 141 -14.79 14.88 -8.31
CA GLY A 141 -16.23 14.59 -8.42
C GLY A 141 -16.61 13.18 -7.96
N LEU A 142 -15.72 12.47 -7.27
CA LEU A 142 -16.04 11.21 -6.61
C LEU A 142 -16.92 11.47 -5.39
N GLU A 143 -18.06 10.81 -5.33
CA GLU A 143 -18.97 10.87 -4.18
C GLU A 143 -19.28 9.47 -3.67
N VAL A 144 -19.36 9.33 -2.35
CA VAL A 144 -19.84 8.09 -1.73
C VAL A 144 -21.35 8.16 -1.62
N VAL A 145 -22.04 7.35 -2.43
CA VAL A 145 -23.51 7.25 -2.44
C VAL A 145 -23.98 6.38 -1.28
N ARG A 146 -23.33 5.23 -1.06
CA ARG A 146 -23.72 4.29 0.00
C ARG A 146 -22.54 3.45 0.46
N ALA A 147 -22.39 3.31 1.77
CA ALA A 147 -21.46 2.39 2.38
C ALA A 147 -22.15 1.62 3.50
N ALA A 148 -22.16 0.29 3.42
CA ALA A 148 -22.90 -0.50 4.39
C ALA A 148 -22.32 -1.89 4.61
N LYS A 149 -22.26 -2.25 5.89
CA LYS A 149 -21.81 -3.55 6.36
C LYS A 149 -22.76 -4.65 5.89
N ALA A 150 -22.19 -5.82 5.60
CA ALA A 150 -22.98 -7.02 5.42
C ALA A 150 -23.70 -7.36 6.72
N ILE A 151 -24.93 -7.85 6.58
CA ILE A 151 -25.71 -8.45 7.65
C ILE A 151 -25.95 -9.90 7.24
N ILE A 152 -25.46 -10.84 8.05
CA ILE A 152 -25.54 -12.29 7.79
C ILE A 152 -26.97 -12.66 7.38
N MET A 153 -27.11 -13.31 6.23
CA MET A 153 -28.39 -13.76 5.62
C MET A 153 -29.40 -12.67 5.22
N ILE A 154 -29.15 -11.39 5.50
CA ILE A 154 -30.09 -10.30 5.19
C ILE A 154 -29.58 -9.46 4.03
N ARG A 155 -28.28 -9.14 4.03
CA ARG A 155 -27.73 -8.14 3.12
C ARG A 155 -26.23 -8.31 2.93
N GLU A 156 -25.78 -8.12 1.70
CA GLU A 156 -24.35 -8.10 1.37
C GLU A 156 -23.69 -6.77 1.72
N GLN A 157 -22.36 -6.77 1.70
CA GLN A 157 -21.57 -5.56 1.90
C GLN A 157 -21.65 -4.67 0.65
N GLU A 158 -21.82 -3.37 0.84
CA GLU A 158 -21.95 -2.39 -0.25
C GLU A 158 -20.97 -1.22 -0.06
N MET A 159 -20.31 -0.82 -1.16
CA MET A 159 -19.48 0.38 -1.25
C MET A 159 -19.75 1.06 -2.59
N ILE A 160 -20.89 1.74 -2.68
CA ILE A 160 -21.37 2.40 -3.89
C ILE A 160 -20.83 3.83 -3.95
N VAL A 161 -20.20 4.16 -5.08
CA VAL A 161 -19.68 5.49 -5.38
C VAL A 161 -20.22 5.99 -6.71
N SER A 162 -20.31 7.31 -6.86
CA SER A 162 -20.63 7.98 -8.11
C SER A 162 -19.48 8.89 -8.56
N GLY A 163 -19.40 9.16 -9.86
CA GLY A 163 -18.39 10.03 -10.45
C GLY A 163 -18.12 9.73 -11.92
N ASP A 164 -16.94 10.14 -12.42
CA ASP A 164 -16.44 9.77 -13.74
C ASP A 164 -15.72 8.41 -13.63
N ILE A 165 -16.44 7.35 -14.01
CA ILE A 165 -16.00 5.97 -13.94
C ILE A 165 -15.85 5.43 -15.37
N LYS A 166 -14.71 4.81 -15.65
CA LYS A 166 -14.40 4.13 -16.91
C LYS A 166 -14.03 2.68 -16.67
N GLN A 167 -14.45 1.82 -17.59
CA GLN A 167 -14.16 0.39 -17.58
C GLN A 167 -13.55 -0.02 -18.92
N ASP A 168 -12.41 -0.68 -18.85
CA ASP A 168 -11.70 -1.21 -20.01
C ASP A 168 -11.53 -2.73 -19.87
N ILE A 169 -11.86 -3.46 -20.93
CA ILE A 169 -11.61 -4.90 -21.02
C ILE A 169 -10.21 -5.10 -21.60
N LEU A 170 -9.32 -5.75 -20.84
CA LEU A 170 -7.92 -5.88 -21.26
C LEU A 170 -7.65 -7.05 -22.21
N ASN A 171 -8.53 -8.05 -22.20
CA ASN A 171 -8.42 -9.27 -23.00
C ASN A 171 -9.77 -9.65 -23.65
N PRO A 172 -10.36 -8.77 -24.48
CA PRO A 172 -11.67 -8.98 -25.08
C PRO A 172 -11.72 -10.22 -26.00
N GLU A 173 -10.58 -10.67 -26.52
CA GLU A 173 -10.43 -11.87 -27.35
C GLU A 173 -10.83 -13.17 -26.64
N LYS A 174 -10.89 -13.18 -25.31
CA LYS A 174 -11.45 -14.30 -24.53
C LYS A 174 -12.96 -14.46 -24.70
N LEU A 175 -13.64 -13.44 -25.20
CA LEU A 175 -15.08 -13.45 -25.44
C LEU A 175 -15.37 -13.60 -26.95
N LYS A 176 -16.28 -14.51 -27.29
CA LYS A 176 -16.83 -14.58 -28.66
C LYS A 176 -17.52 -13.26 -29.00
N PRO A 177 -17.54 -12.79 -30.27
CA PRO A 177 -18.10 -11.49 -30.63
C PRO A 177 -19.53 -11.22 -30.13
N LYS A 178 -20.41 -12.24 -30.20
CA LYS A 178 -21.78 -12.14 -29.67
C LYS A 178 -21.80 -11.97 -28.14
N THR A 179 -20.96 -12.71 -27.43
CA THR A 179 -20.82 -12.62 -25.97
C THR A 179 -20.21 -11.29 -25.56
N LEU A 180 -19.20 -10.79 -26.29
CA LEU A 180 -18.61 -9.48 -26.05
C LEU A 180 -19.65 -8.36 -26.16
N LYS A 181 -20.55 -8.44 -27.15
CA LYS A 181 -21.66 -7.48 -27.27
C LYS A 181 -22.58 -7.48 -26.05
N SER A 182 -22.96 -8.66 -25.55
CA SER A 182 -23.78 -8.79 -24.33
C SER A 182 -23.02 -8.31 -23.09
N PHE A 183 -21.74 -8.68 -22.97
CA PHE A 183 -20.88 -8.24 -21.89
C PHE A 183 -20.79 -6.71 -21.84
N ASN A 184 -20.55 -6.05 -22.98
CA ASN A 184 -20.48 -4.58 -23.05
C ASN A 184 -21.81 -3.88 -22.75
N ALA A 185 -22.95 -4.58 -22.91
CA ALA A 185 -24.25 -4.05 -22.52
C ALA A 185 -24.43 -4.09 -20.99
N ASP A 186 -23.93 -5.14 -20.34
CA ASP A 186 -24.02 -5.31 -18.89
C ASP A 186 -22.90 -4.57 -18.13
N TYR A 187 -21.75 -4.34 -18.78
CA TYR A 187 -20.59 -3.62 -18.28
C TYR A 187 -20.17 -2.54 -19.28
N PRO A 188 -20.89 -1.41 -19.34
CA PRO A 188 -20.58 -0.33 -20.25
C PRO A 188 -19.24 0.32 -19.89
N SER A 189 -18.52 0.80 -20.91
CA SER A 189 -17.19 1.40 -20.73
C SER A 189 -17.18 2.69 -19.91
N SER A 190 -18.34 3.31 -19.70
CA SER A 190 -18.49 4.47 -18.83
C SER A 190 -19.74 4.33 -17.97
N LEU A 191 -19.60 4.66 -16.70
CA LEU A 191 -20.63 4.55 -15.67
C LEU A 191 -20.65 5.84 -14.83
N THR A 192 -21.81 6.15 -14.26
CA THR A 192 -21.96 7.23 -13.28
C THR A 192 -21.91 6.71 -11.85
N GLU A 193 -22.12 5.41 -11.64
CA GLU A 193 -22.15 4.76 -10.34
C GLU A 193 -21.54 3.35 -10.42
N ILE A 194 -20.81 2.93 -9.38
CA ILE A 194 -20.27 1.58 -9.28
C ILE A 194 -20.17 1.13 -7.82
N ASN A 195 -20.36 -0.17 -7.58
CA ASN A 195 -20.02 -0.81 -6.32
C ASN A 195 -18.54 -1.22 -6.33
N ILE A 196 -17.70 -0.49 -5.58
CA ILE A 196 -16.28 -0.83 -5.40
C ILE A 196 -16.20 -2.15 -4.62
N PRO A 197 -15.47 -3.15 -5.13
CA PRO A 197 -15.32 -4.41 -4.40
C PRO A 197 -14.40 -4.18 -3.20
N VAL A 198 -14.91 -4.45 -2.00
CA VAL A 198 -14.16 -4.33 -0.75
C VAL A 198 -14.00 -5.72 -0.13
N LYS A 199 -12.80 -6.02 0.38
CA LYS A 199 -12.49 -7.33 0.96
C LYS A 199 -13.45 -7.67 2.12
N LYS A 200 -13.77 -8.96 2.25
CA LYS A 200 -14.62 -9.46 3.34
C LYS A 200 -14.02 -9.11 4.71
N GLY A 201 -14.88 -8.69 5.64
CA GLY A 201 -14.47 -8.32 7.00
C GLY A 201 -13.94 -6.89 7.14
N ILE A 202 -13.75 -6.16 6.05
CA ILE A 202 -13.44 -4.73 6.10
C ILE A 202 -14.72 -3.93 6.31
N ASP A 203 -14.65 -2.92 7.17
CA ASP A 203 -15.74 -1.97 7.38
C ASP A 203 -15.85 -0.99 6.19
N PRO A 204 -16.91 -1.06 5.35
CA PRO A 204 -17.06 -0.17 4.20
C PRO A 204 -17.26 1.29 4.61
N VAL A 205 -17.70 1.57 5.85
CA VAL A 205 -17.81 2.95 6.35
C VAL A 205 -16.43 3.59 6.48
N LYS A 206 -15.42 2.83 6.94
CA LYS A 206 -14.04 3.30 7.00
C LYS A 206 -13.45 3.50 5.61
N VAL A 207 -13.78 2.63 4.66
CA VAL A 207 -13.39 2.79 3.25
C VAL A 207 -13.99 4.08 2.69
N ALA A 208 -15.28 4.33 2.93
CA ALA A 208 -15.96 5.55 2.53
C ALA A 208 -15.33 6.82 3.10
N GLU A 209 -14.97 6.83 4.38
CA GLU A 209 -14.28 7.97 5.00
C GLU A 209 -12.93 8.24 4.34
N THR A 210 -12.16 7.19 4.03
CA THR A 210 -10.89 7.32 3.32
C THR A 210 -11.08 7.84 1.89
N LEU A 211 -12.08 7.34 1.16
CA LEU A 211 -12.43 7.85 -0.17
C LEU A 211 -12.80 9.34 -0.12
N LYS A 212 -13.58 9.76 0.88
CA LYS A 212 -13.96 11.17 1.07
C LYS A 212 -12.76 12.07 1.33
N ARG A 213 -11.78 11.63 2.15
CA ARG A 213 -10.53 12.39 2.39
C ARG A 213 -9.70 12.56 1.12
N LEU A 214 -9.72 11.56 0.24
CA LEU A 214 -9.01 11.61 -1.04
C LEU A 214 -9.79 12.36 -2.14
N ALA A 215 -11.11 12.50 -2.05
CA ALA A 215 -11.88 13.22 -3.05
C ALA A 215 -11.69 14.76 -3.00
N VAL A 216 -11.22 15.29 -1.86
CA VAL A 216 -11.12 16.75 -1.59
C VAL A 216 -9.73 17.33 -1.92
N ASN A 217 -8.71 16.47 -2.08
CA ASN A 217 -7.34 16.85 -2.44
C ASN A 217 -7.05 16.50 -3.90
#